data_AF-A0A2J6TVD6-F1
#
_entry.id   AF-A0A2J6TVD6-F1
#
_cell.length_a   1.000
_cell.length_b   1.000
_cell.length_c   1.000
_cell.angle_alpha   90.00
_cell.angle_beta   90.00
_cell.angle_gamma   90.00
#
_symmetry.space_group_name_H-M   'P 1'
#
loop_
_entity.id
_entity.type
_entity.pdbx_description
1 polymer ?
#
loop_
_entity_poly.entity_id
_entity_poly.type
_entity_poly.pdbx_seq_one_letter_code
_entity_poly.pdbx_strand_id
1 'polypeptide(L)' 'SRIALKKYVKANNKISASDSMFDSLFNRALKSGVEKGVFAQPKGTCLPPLLECHA' A
#
# COMPACT_ATOMS: atom_id res chain seq x y z
N SER A 1 2.53 6.18 -2.00
CA SER A 1 1.59 5.36 -2.81
C SER A 1 1.99 3.88 -2.75
N ARG A 2 1.06 2.93 -2.98
CA ARG A 2 1.36 1.47 -2.94
C ARG A 2 2.48 1.05 -3.90
N ILE A 3 2.58 1.71 -5.07
CA ILE A 3 3.60 1.44 -6.08
C ILE A 3 5.00 1.80 -5.56
N ALA A 4 5.15 2.95 -4.90
CA ALA A 4 6.43 3.38 -4.33
C ALA A 4 6.92 2.42 -3.24
N LEU A 5 6.02 2.00 -2.34
CA LEU A 5 6.34 1.02 -1.29
C LEU A 5 6.76 -0.32 -1.89
N LYS A 6 6.05 -0.80 -2.92
CA LYS A 6 6.40 -2.04 -3.63
C LYS A 6 7.82 -1.96 -4.21
N LYS A 7 8.17 -0.87 -4.89
CA LYS A 7 9.51 -0.64 -5.45
C LYS A 7 10.56 -0.58 -4.35
N TYR A 8 10.29 0.12 -3.26
CA TYR A 8 11.20 0.21 -2.13
C TYR A 8 11.48 -1.17 -1.52
N VAL A 9 10.46 -1.99 -1.27
CA VAL A 9 10.65 -3.32 -0.68
C VAL A 9 11.47 -4.22 -1.61
N LYS A 10 11.20 -4.20 -2.93
CA LYS A 10 11.99 -4.96 -3.90
C LYS A 10 13.45 -4.50 -4.00
N ALA A 11 13.70 -3.20 -3.89
CA ALA A 11 15.05 -2.65 -4.01
C ALA A 11 15.90 -2.86 -2.74
N ASN A 12 15.28 -2.94 -1.56
CA ASN A 12 15.98 -3.01 -0.28
C ASN A 12 16.04 -4.43 0.33
N ASN A 13 15.35 -5.40 -0.26
CA ASN A 13 15.33 -6.78 0.24
C ASN A 13 15.70 -7.76 -0.87
N LYS A 14 16.42 -8.83 -0.50
CA LYS A 14 16.70 -9.95 -1.42
C LYS A 14 15.45 -10.82 -1.54
N ILE A 15 14.59 -10.51 -2.51
CA ILE A 15 13.36 -11.27 -2.78
C ILE A 15 13.66 -12.39 -3.78
N SER A 16 13.48 -13.65 -3.38
CA SER A 16 13.64 -14.83 -4.26
C SER A 16 12.32 -15.31 -4.89
N ALA A 17 11.20 -14.66 -4.56
CA ALA A 17 9.88 -14.99 -5.09
C ALA A 17 9.68 -14.39 -6.49
N SER A 18 8.85 -15.04 -7.32
CA SER A 18 8.45 -14.48 -8.61
C SER A 18 7.64 -13.20 -8.42
N ASP A 19 7.64 -12.31 -9.42
CA ASP A 19 6.96 -11.01 -9.33
C ASP A 19 5.47 -11.11 -9.00
N SER A 20 4.78 -12.09 -9.59
CA SER A 20 3.36 -12.36 -9.34
C SER A 20 3.11 -12.82 -7.89
N MET A 21 3.99 -13.68 -7.37
CA MET A 21 3.89 -14.16 -6.00
C MET A 21 4.21 -13.06 -4.99
N PHE A 22 5.24 -12.25 -5.26
CA PHE A 22 5.55 -11.09 -4.43
C PHE A 22 4.38 -10.10 -4.40
N ASP A 23 3.79 -9.80 -5.55
CA ASP A 23 2.69 -8.83 -5.64
C ASP A 23 1.45 -9.27 -4.87
N SER A 24 1.06 -10.54 -4.98
CA SER A 24 -0.08 -11.09 -4.24
C SER A 24 0.18 -11.06 -2.72
N LEU A 25 1.37 -11.47 -2.28
CA LEU A 25 1.76 -11.45 -0.86
C LEU A 25 1.85 -10.02 -0.31
N PHE A 26 2.44 -9.09 -1.06
CA PHE A 26 2.58 -7.69 -0.69
C PHE A 26 1.21 -7.01 -0.51
N ASN A 27 0.28 -7.23 -1.45
CA ASN A 27 -1.07 -6.67 -1.32
C ASN A 27 -1.82 -7.26 -0.13
N ARG A 28 -1.68 -8.57 0.13
CA ARG A 28 -2.31 -9.21 1.30
C ARG A 28 -1.75 -8.68 2.62
N ALA A 29 -0.44 -8.52 2.72
CA ALA A 29 0.23 -7.95 3.89
C ALA A 29 -0.20 -6.50 4.15
N LEU A 30 -0.29 -5.68 3.10
CA LEU A 30 -0.78 -4.31 3.23
C LEU A 30 -2.23 -4.26 3.71
N LYS A 31 -3.14 -5.06 3.13
CA LYS A 31 -4.54 -5.11 3.55
C LYS A 31 -4.65 -5.52 5.03
N SER A 32 -3.96 -6.59 5.42
CA SER A 32 -3.96 -7.07 6.80
C SER A 32 -3.36 -6.05 7.77
N GLY A 33 -2.29 -5.35 7.39
CA GLY A 33 -1.70 -4.30 8.23
C GLY A 33 -2.62 -3.09 8.41
N VAL A 34 -3.45 -2.77 7.40
CA VAL A 34 -4.49 -1.74 7.54
C VAL A 34 -5.61 -2.20 8.47
N GLU A 35 -6.10 -3.43 8.30
CA GLU A 35 -7.15 -4.00 9.16
C GLU A 35 -6.72 -4.09 10.63
N LYS A 36 -5.42 -4.35 10.87
CA LYS A 36 -4.84 -4.38 12.21
C LYS A 36 -4.47 -2.99 12.77
N GLY A 37 -4.68 -1.92 12.00
CA GLY A 37 -4.31 -0.56 12.39
C GLY A 37 -2.80 -0.28 12.40
N VAL A 38 -1.97 -1.21 11.91
CA VAL A 38 -0.51 -1.01 11.77
C VAL A 38 -0.21 0.00 10.67
N PHE A 39 -1.02 0.03 9.62
CA PHE A 39 -0.93 1.01 8.54
C PHE A 39 -2.20 1.85 8.46
N ALA A 40 -2.04 3.17 8.47
CA ALA A 40 -3.12 4.07 8.10
C ALA A 40 -3.24 4.11 6.58
N GLN A 41 -4.42 3.82 6.05
CA GLN A 41 -4.73 4.08 4.65
C GLN A 41 -5.54 5.38 4.60
N PRO A 42 -4.94 6.52 4.19
CA PRO A 42 -5.74 7.72 3.98
C PRO A 42 -6.80 7.39 2.94
N LYS A 43 -8.08 7.55 3.31
CA LYS A 43 -9.21 7.25 2.42
C LYS A 43 -9.02 8.04 1.12
N GLY A 44 -9.14 7.34 -0.01
CA GLY A 44 -8.54 7.75 -1.29
C GLY A 44 -8.96 9.13 -1.80
N THR A 45 -7.99 9.83 -2.39
CA THR A 45 -8.12 10.93 -3.36
C THR A 45 -9.36 11.81 -3.20
N CYS A 46 -9.22 12.93 -2.49
CA CYS A 46 -10.08 14.10 -2.71
C CYS A 46 -9.91 14.52 -4.18
N LEU A 47 -10.92 14.21 -5.01
CA LEU A 47 -11.08 14.85 -6.32
C LEU A 47 -11.54 16.29 -6.04
N PRO A 48 -10.89 17.35 -6.55
CA PRO A 48 -11.45 18.69 -6.46
C PRO A 48 -12.66 18.81 -7.43
N PRO A 49 -13.62 19.74 -7.23
CA PRO A 49 -13.50 20.97 -6.45
C PRO A 49 -14.54 21.12 -5.33
N LEU A 50 -14.22 21.87 -4.27
CA LEU A 50 -15.19 22.37 -3.27
C LEU A 50 -15.87 21.34 -2.36
N LEU A 51 -15.14 20.64 -1.49
CA LEU A 51 -15.60 20.48 -0.10
C LEU A 51 -14.49 19.87 0.75
N GLU A 52 -14.20 20.51 1.88
CA GLU A 52 -13.25 20.02 2.87
C GLU A 52 -13.63 18.61 3.35
N CYS A 53 -12.68 17.69 3.27
CA CYS A 53 -12.81 16.36 3.83
C CYS A 53 -12.59 16.44 5.34
N HIS A 54 -13.66 16.45 6.14
CA HIS A 54 -13.56 16.18 7.57
C HIS A 54 -13.34 14.69 7.85
N ALA A 55 -12.51 14.45 8.86
CA ALA A 55 -11.84 13.21 9.24
C ALA A 55 -12.77 12.06 9.66
#